data_AF-A0A420ZBG8-F1
#
_entry.id   AF-A0A420ZBG8-F1
#
_cell.length_a   1.000
_cell.length_b   1.000
_cell.length_c   1.000
_cell.angle_alpha   90.00
_cell.angle_beta   90.00
_cell.angle_gamma   90.00
#
_symmetry.space_group_name_H-M   'P 1'
#
loop_
_entity.id
_entity.type
_entity.pdbx_description
1 polymer ?
#
loop_
_entity_poly.entity_id
_entity_poly.type
_entity_poly.pdbx_seq_one_letter_code
_entity_poly.pdbx_strand_id
1 'polypeptide(L)'
;MKVENNFVSIVVIGNFNPAIATTEFVANVCDVTPEKIQQKSPEQIQVIRQLEFENFRLEITLERFVLVEKNIEDIYRAKVADFFGNYFKKLSYTPLKAAGFNINCDFSFDDRGAWEKARKKVERVDLYLEFFSANEVDVLEIYSATKEKKYPREARFKVEGEDRITRQINTNYVAAEILKMNYNWEVRRLDKNIENLYLLLDRYKEFCEEFFKFIENMRSG
;
A
#
# COMPACT_ATOMS: atom_id res chain seq x y z
N MET A 1 6.05 -17.99 -12.58
CA MET A 1 5.56 -16.99 -11.60
C MET A 1 4.96 -15.79 -12.32
N LYS A 2 3.64 -15.72 -12.33
CA LYS A 2 2.87 -14.60 -12.86
C LYS A 2 2.55 -13.62 -11.73
N VAL A 3 2.62 -12.32 -12.03
CA VAL A 3 2.29 -11.24 -11.10
C VAL A 3 0.99 -10.63 -11.56
N GLU A 4 -0.02 -10.65 -10.69
CA GLU A 4 -1.29 -9.98 -10.92
C GLU A 4 -1.38 -8.81 -9.95
N ASN A 5 -1.23 -7.60 -10.49
CA ASN A 5 -1.40 -6.38 -9.70
C ASN A 5 -2.88 -6.22 -9.36
N ASN A 6 -3.20 -6.22 -8.07
CA ASN A 6 -4.58 -6.02 -7.63
C ASN A 6 -4.89 -4.51 -7.59
N PHE A 7 -4.10 -3.77 -6.83
CA PHE A 7 -4.28 -2.34 -6.64
C PHE A 7 -3.02 -1.67 -6.07
N VAL A 8 -2.92 -0.38 -6.31
CA VAL A 8 -2.03 0.53 -5.58
C VAL A 8 -2.89 1.38 -4.64
N SER A 9 -2.39 1.71 -3.46
CA SER A 9 -3.09 2.63 -2.58
C SER A 9 -2.16 3.55 -1.81
N ILE A 10 -2.63 4.75 -1.53
CA ILE A 10 -2.07 5.62 -0.49
C ILE A 10 -3.00 5.61 0.73
N VAL A 11 -2.39 5.43 1.90
CA VAL A 11 -3.07 5.52 3.20
C VAL A 11 -2.41 6.62 3.99
N VAL A 12 -3.21 7.54 4.52
CA VAL A 12 -2.73 8.68 5.30
C VAL A 12 -3.50 8.73 6.60
N ILE A 13 -2.76 8.83 7.70
CA ILE A 13 -3.28 8.94 9.06
C ILE A 13 -3.15 10.38 9.51
N GLY A 14 -4.21 10.96 10.04
CA GLY A 14 -4.27 12.37 10.37
C GLY A 14 -5.57 12.76 11.06
N ASN A 15 -5.95 14.03 10.95
CA ASN A 15 -7.25 14.53 11.39
C ASN A 15 -7.99 15.14 10.20
N PHE A 16 -8.78 14.32 9.52
CA PHE A 16 -9.51 14.72 8.32
C PHE A 16 -10.93 15.15 8.66
N ASN A 17 -11.49 16.00 7.81
CA ASN A 17 -12.92 16.31 7.84
C ASN A 17 -13.60 15.61 6.64
N PRO A 18 -14.25 14.46 6.83
CA PRO A 18 -14.93 13.75 5.76
C PRO A 18 -16.00 14.62 5.08
N ALA A 19 -16.66 15.53 5.80
CA ALA A 19 -17.71 16.37 5.23
C ALA A 19 -17.22 17.25 4.07
N ILE A 20 -15.92 17.56 3.99
CA ILE A 20 -15.32 18.33 2.89
C ILE A 20 -15.23 17.51 1.61
N ALA A 21 -15.11 16.19 1.70
CA ALA A 21 -14.96 15.30 0.54
C ALA A 21 -16.31 15.02 -0.15
N THR A 22 -16.98 16.10 -0.57
CA THR A 22 -18.15 16.03 -1.43
C THR A 22 -17.75 15.64 -2.85
N THR A 23 -18.72 15.16 -3.62
CA THR A 23 -18.56 14.92 -5.07
C THR A 23 -17.97 16.13 -5.78
N GLU A 24 -18.48 17.34 -5.51
CA GLU A 24 -18.01 18.58 -6.12
C GLU A 24 -16.58 18.91 -5.72
N PHE A 25 -16.23 18.75 -4.44
CA PHE A 25 -14.86 18.97 -3.99
C PHE A 25 -13.88 18.04 -4.70
N VAL A 26 -14.18 16.73 -4.73
CA VAL A 26 -13.30 15.75 -5.38
C VAL A 26 -13.21 16.01 -6.89
N ALA A 27 -14.32 16.39 -7.53
CA ALA A 27 -14.32 16.72 -8.93
C ALA A 27 -13.42 17.91 -9.26
N ASN A 28 -13.54 18.99 -8.47
CA ASN A 28 -12.82 20.24 -8.71
C ASN A 28 -11.36 20.22 -8.24
N VAL A 29 -11.03 19.42 -7.22
CA VAL A 29 -9.69 19.38 -6.63
C VAL A 29 -8.82 18.28 -7.23
N CYS A 30 -9.44 17.17 -7.66
CA CYS A 30 -8.73 15.99 -8.12
C CYS A 30 -9.01 15.67 -9.60
N ASP A 31 -9.55 16.63 -10.35
CA ASP A 31 -9.84 16.54 -11.79
C ASP A 31 -10.70 15.32 -12.18
N VAL A 32 -11.67 14.96 -11.33
CA VAL A 32 -12.62 13.88 -11.59
C VAL A 32 -13.89 14.45 -12.19
N THR A 33 -14.36 13.92 -13.32
CA THR A 33 -15.65 14.35 -13.88
C THR A 33 -16.80 13.82 -13.00
N PRO A 34 -17.74 14.66 -12.52
CA PRO A 34 -18.78 14.24 -11.58
C PRO A 34 -19.61 13.03 -12.03
N GLU A 35 -19.87 12.89 -13.34
CA GLU A 35 -20.65 11.79 -13.93
C GLU A 35 -19.96 10.43 -13.78
N LYS A 36 -18.67 10.42 -13.44
CA LYS A 36 -17.89 9.20 -13.23
C LYS A 36 -17.99 8.65 -11.80
N ILE A 37 -18.64 9.37 -10.89
CA ILE A 37 -18.88 8.89 -9.52
C ILE A 37 -20.04 7.90 -9.54
N GLN A 38 -19.69 6.64 -9.32
CA GLN A 38 -20.59 5.48 -9.42
C GLN A 38 -21.28 5.18 -8.09
N GLN A 39 -20.56 5.36 -6.98
CA GLN A 39 -21.08 5.11 -5.64
C GLN A 39 -20.66 6.20 -4.67
N LYS A 40 -21.57 6.58 -3.77
CA LYS A 40 -21.28 7.51 -2.68
C LYS A 40 -21.98 7.10 -1.38
N SER A 41 -21.27 7.26 -0.26
CA SER A 41 -21.87 7.18 1.08
C SER A 41 -22.97 8.24 1.26
N PRO A 42 -24.02 7.98 2.06
CA PRO A 42 -25.10 8.94 2.29
C PRO A 42 -24.59 10.29 2.84
N GLU A 43 -25.08 11.39 2.28
CA GLU A 43 -24.61 12.75 2.63
C GLU A 43 -24.82 13.11 4.11
N GLN A 44 -25.77 12.46 4.77
CA GLN A 44 -26.11 12.67 6.18
C GLN A 44 -25.04 12.15 7.16
N ILE A 45 -24.19 11.20 6.73
CA ILE A 45 -23.14 10.62 7.57
C ILE A 45 -21.87 11.45 7.40
N GLN A 46 -21.57 12.32 8.38
CA GLN A 46 -20.43 13.26 8.29
C GLN A 46 -19.10 12.71 8.80
N VAL A 47 -19.10 11.52 9.43
CA VAL A 47 -17.91 10.90 10.05
C VAL A 47 -17.16 9.95 9.10
N ILE A 48 -17.79 9.56 8.00
CA ILE A 48 -17.18 8.75 6.95
C ILE A 48 -17.70 9.20 5.59
N ARG A 49 -16.78 9.34 4.64
CA ARG A 49 -17.09 9.46 3.22
C ARG A 49 -16.47 8.32 2.45
N GLN A 50 -17.26 7.72 1.58
CA GLN A 50 -16.80 6.76 0.60
C GLN A 50 -17.29 7.20 -0.77
N LEU A 51 -16.38 7.22 -1.74
CA LEU A 51 -16.66 7.53 -3.14
C LEU A 51 -15.98 6.48 -4.01
N GLU A 52 -16.71 5.92 -4.97
CA GLU A 52 -16.15 5.10 -6.05
C GLU A 52 -16.33 5.83 -7.37
N PHE A 53 -15.25 5.96 -8.13
CA PHE A 53 -15.24 6.62 -9.44
C PHE A 53 -14.14 6.03 -10.31
N GLU A 54 -14.46 5.78 -11.58
CA GLU A 54 -13.54 5.09 -12.51
C GLU A 54 -12.97 3.78 -11.89
N ASN A 55 -11.65 3.68 -11.77
CA ASN A 55 -10.91 2.61 -11.11
C ASN A 55 -10.48 2.96 -9.68
N PHE A 56 -10.96 4.07 -9.12
CA PHE A 56 -10.63 4.55 -7.78
C PHE A 56 -11.71 4.23 -6.75
N ARG A 57 -11.25 4.01 -5.52
CA ARG A 57 -12.07 4.05 -4.31
C ARG A 57 -11.41 4.98 -3.29
N LEU A 58 -12.11 6.05 -2.93
CA LEU A 58 -11.74 6.97 -1.88
C LEU A 58 -12.54 6.66 -0.61
N GLU A 59 -11.87 6.55 0.52
CA GLU A 59 -12.49 6.49 1.85
C GLU A 59 -11.82 7.52 2.75
N ILE A 60 -12.61 8.36 3.40
CA ILE A 60 -12.14 9.35 4.39
C ILE A 60 -12.95 9.17 5.66
N THR A 61 -12.27 8.91 6.76
CA THR A 61 -12.79 8.96 8.13
C THR A 61 -12.11 10.10 8.88
N LEU A 62 -12.53 10.40 10.11
CA LEU A 62 -11.90 11.43 10.93
C LEU A 62 -10.39 11.23 11.13
N GLU A 63 -9.92 9.98 11.10
CA GLU A 63 -8.52 9.65 11.41
C GLU A 63 -7.70 9.22 10.20
N ARG A 64 -8.36 8.99 9.06
CA ARG A 64 -7.74 8.31 7.93
C ARG A 64 -8.28 8.76 6.58
N PHE A 65 -7.37 8.93 5.63
CA PHE A 65 -7.64 9.01 4.22
C PHE A 65 -7.09 7.75 3.54
N VAL A 66 -7.87 7.11 2.69
CA VAL A 66 -7.46 5.97 1.88
C VAL A 66 -7.91 6.21 0.45
N LEU A 67 -6.96 6.18 -0.48
CA LEU A 67 -7.26 6.14 -1.90
C LEU A 67 -6.66 4.88 -2.49
N VAL A 68 -7.53 4.08 -3.11
CA VAL A 68 -7.17 2.85 -3.80
C VAL A 68 -7.40 3.06 -5.29
N GLU A 69 -6.45 2.63 -6.11
CA GLU A 69 -6.57 2.57 -7.55
C GLU A 69 -6.41 1.10 -8.01
N LYS A 70 -7.41 0.59 -8.71
CA LYS A 70 -7.49 -0.80 -9.19
C LYS A 70 -7.22 -0.87 -10.68
N ASN A 71 -7.10 -2.08 -11.21
CA ASN A 71 -7.01 -2.35 -12.67
C ASN A 71 -5.89 -1.54 -13.35
N ILE A 72 -4.73 -1.44 -12.71
CA ILE A 72 -3.60 -0.67 -13.20
C ILE A 72 -2.73 -1.56 -14.09
N GLU A 73 -2.61 -1.23 -15.37
CA GLU A 73 -1.75 -1.95 -16.32
C GLU A 73 -0.26 -1.72 -16.02
N ASP A 74 0.11 -0.48 -15.70
CA ASP A 74 1.47 -0.04 -15.40
C ASP A 74 1.49 0.72 -14.06
N ILE A 75 2.05 0.10 -13.01
CA ILE A 75 2.08 0.70 -11.67
C ILE A 75 2.87 2.00 -11.62
N TYR A 76 3.80 2.24 -12.54
CA TYR A 76 4.50 3.54 -12.63
C TYR A 76 3.57 4.69 -13.00
N ARG A 77 2.39 4.39 -13.55
CA ARG A 77 1.39 5.37 -13.99
C ARG A 77 0.20 5.49 -13.04
N ALA A 78 0.25 4.81 -11.89
CA ALA A 78 -0.79 4.98 -10.87
C ALA A 78 -0.85 6.45 -10.45
N LYS A 79 -2.07 6.99 -10.33
CA LYS A 79 -2.32 8.40 -10.02
C LYS A 79 -2.56 8.65 -8.54
N VAL A 80 -2.40 7.63 -7.68
CA VAL A 80 -2.66 7.78 -6.24
C VAL A 80 -1.80 8.87 -5.58
N ALA A 81 -0.56 9.04 -6.03
CA ALA A 81 0.37 10.06 -5.53
C ALA A 81 -0.10 11.46 -5.93
N ASP A 82 -0.34 11.68 -7.23
CA ASP A 82 -0.81 12.97 -7.77
C ASP A 82 -2.17 13.37 -7.19
N PHE A 83 -3.11 12.43 -7.10
CA PHE A 83 -4.43 12.68 -6.54
C PHE A 83 -4.31 13.16 -5.09
N PHE A 84 -3.57 12.44 -4.25
CA PHE A 84 -3.42 12.85 -2.86
C PHE A 84 -2.62 14.15 -2.72
N GLY A 85 -1.59 14.36 -3.54
CA GLY A 85 -0.84 15.62 -3.59
C GLY A 85 -1.75 16.82 -3.87
N ASN A 86 -2.64 16.70 -4.87
CA ASN A 86 -3.62 17.73 -5.20
C ASN A 86 -4.64 17.96 -4.08
N TYR A 87 -5.17 16.87 -3.50
CA TYR A 87 -6.06 16.93 -2.34
C TYR A 87 -5.42 17.68 -1.17
N PHE A 88 -4.20 17.26 -0.79
CA PHE A 88 -3.50 17.81 0.36
C PHE A 88 -3.05 19.26 0.13
N LYS A 89 -2.71 19.64 -1.11
CA LYS A 89 -2.40 21.04 -1.45
C LYS A 89 -3.56 22.01 -1.13
N LYS A 90 -4.81 21.55 -1.25
CA LYS A 90 -6.00 22.36 -0.89
C LYS A 90 -6.29 22.35 0.62
N LEU A 91 -5.82 21.33 1.33
CA LEU A 91 -6.06 21.11 2.75
C LEU A 91 -4.73 20.98 3.51
N SER A 92 -3.78 21.87 3.23
CA SER A 92 -2.39 21.76 3.72
C SER A 92 -2.25 21.91 5.24
N TYR A 93 -3.26 22.51 5.89
CA TYR A 93 -3.33 22.64 7.35
C TYR A 93 -3.92 21.41 8.03
N THR A 94 -4.33 20.37 7.29
CA THR A 94 -4.79 19.11 7.86
C THR A 94 -3.64 18.46 8.64
N PRO A 95 -3.76 18.28 9.96
CA PRO A 95 -2.71 17.65 10.74
C PRO A 95 -2.54 16.19 10.33
N LEU A 96 -1.36 15.83 9.85
CA LEU A 96 -1.01 14.46 9.47
C LEU A 96 -0.10 13.84 10.53
N LYS A 97 -0.17 12.52 10.68
CA LYS A 97 0.71 11.72 11.56
C LYS A 97 1.61 10.79 10.77
N ALA A 98 1.06 10.15 9.74
CA ALA A 98 1.78 9.22 8.89
C ALA A 98 1.14 9.15 7.49
N ALA A 99 1.91 8.74 6.49
CA ALA A 99 1.44 8.46 5.13
C ALA A 99 2.22 7.28 4.57
N GLY A 100 1.59 6.47 3.72
CA GLY A 100 2.29 5.39 3.06
C GLY A 100 1.64 4.91 1.76
N PHE A 101 2.50 4.53 0.82
CA PHE A 101 2.11 3.86 -0.42
C PHE A 101 2.13 2.34 -0.23
N ASN A 102 1.27 1.66 -0.98
CA ASN A 102 1.14 0.22 -0.96
C ASN A 102 0.95 -0.31 -2.37
N ILE A 103 1.73 -1.32 -2.76
CA ILE A 103 1.46 -2.17 -3.93
C ILE A 103 0.93 -3.49 -3.42
N ASN A 104 -0.28 -3.86 -3.85
CA ASN A 104 -0.90 -5.13 -3.50
C ASN A 104 -0.96 -6.02 -4.74
N CYS A 105 -0.37 -7.20 -4.66
CA CYS A 105 -0.29 -8.13 -5.78
C CYS A 105 -0.50 -9.57 -5.34
N ASP A 106 -1.04 -10.37 -6.25
CA ASP A 106 -1.15 -11.81 -6.13
C ASP A 106 -0.09 -12.44 -7.05
N PHE A 107 0.69 -13.36 -6.50
CA PHE A 107 1.63 -14.19 -7.26
C PHE A 107 1.02 -15.56 -7.45
N SER A 108 0.85 -15.96 -8.71
CA SER A 108 0.47 -17.31 -9.09
C SER A 108 1.68 -18.07 -9.67
N PHE A 109 1.72 -19.36 -9.38
CA PHE A 109 2.82 -20.24 -9.71
C PHE A 109 2.32 -21.41 -10.55
N ASP A 110 3.16 -21.84 -11.49
CA ASP A 110 2.81 -22.86 -12.48
C ASP A 110 2.72 -24.26 -11.84
N ASP A 111 3.41 -24.46 -10.71
CA ASP A 111 3.34 -25.67 -9.90
C ASP A 111 3.64 -25.40 -8.41
N ARG A 112 3.27 -26.36 -7.57
CA ARG A 112 3.45 -26.31 -6.12
C ARG A 112 4.92 -26.23 -5.68
N GLY A 113 5.84 -26.83 -6.41
CA GLY A 113 7.27 -26.78 -6.11
C GLY A 113 7.84 -25.38 -6.29
N ALA A 114 7.46 -24.69 -7.37
CA ALA A 114 7.81 -23.29 -7.60
C ALA A 114 7.22 -22.37 -6.52
N TRP A 115 5.95 -22.57 -6.15
CA TRP A 115 5.31 -21.85 -5.04
C TRP A 115 6.06 -22.08 -3.72
N GLU A 116 6.42 -23.32 -3.40
CA GLU A 116 7.07 -23.65 -2.13
C GLU A 116 8.50 -23.10 -2.04
N LYS A 117 9.23 -23.04 -3.16
CA LYS A 117 10.52 -22.35 -3.23
C LYS A 117 10.37 -20.85 -2.96
N ALA A 118 9.44 -20.19 -3.64
CA ALA A 118 9.19 -18.76 -3.46
C ALA A 118 8.74 -18.44 -2.03
N ARG A 119 7.83 -19.25 -1.47
CA ARG A 119 7.38 -19.14 -0.08
C ARG A 119 8.56 -19.22 0.90
N LYS A 120 9.38 -20.28 0.82
CA LYS A 120 10.54 -20.46 1.70
C LYS A 120 11.55 -19.32 1.57
N LYS A 121 11.65 -18.72 0.37
CA LYS A 121 12.53 -17.58 0.13
C LYS A 121 11.99 -16.30 0.78
N VAL A 122 10.69 -16.02 0.71
CA VAL A 122 10.13 -14.82 1.38
C VAL A 122 9.99 -14.98 2.89
N GLU A 123 10.10 -16.18 3.43
CA GLU A 123 10.13 -16.42 4.89
C GLU A 123 11.54 -16.20 5.48
N ARG A 124 12.55 -16.04 4.64
CA ARG A 124 13.94 -15.87 5.07
C ARG A 124 14.21 -14.44 5.53
N VAL A 125 14.53 -14.27 6.81
CA VAL A 125 14.90 -12.98 7.42
C VAL A 125 16.08 -12.33 6.70
N ASP A 126 17.08 -13.13 6.33
CA ASP A 126 18.30 -12.67 5.66
C ASP A 126 18.03 -12.09 4.27
N LEU A 127 16.99 -12.54 3.56
CA LEU A 127 16.56 -11.91 2.30
C LEU A 127 16.29 -10.41 2.50
N TYR A 128 15.59 -10.05 3.57
CA TYR A 128 15.18 -8.66 3.82
C TYR A 128 16.35 -7.82 4.32
N LEU A 129 17.18 -8.38 5.22
CA LEU A 129 18.40 -7.71 5.70
C LEU A 129 19.35 -7.41 4.54
N GLU A 130 19.60 -8.38 3.66
CA GLU A 130 20.46 -8.20 2.48
C GLU A 130 19.85 -7.23 1.48
N PHE A 131 18.58 -7.43 1.11
CA PHE A 131 17.90 -6.60 0.10
C PHE A 131 17.84 -5.13 0.51
N PHE A 132 17.50 -4.86 1.77
CA PHE A 132 17.43 -3.50 2.30
C PHE A 132 18.76 -2.98 2.85
N SER A 133 19.83 -3.79 2.80
CA SER A 133 21.12 -3.46 3.43
C SER A 133 20.96 -3.01 4.89
N ALA A 134 20.09 -3.70 5.63
CA ALA A 134 19.70 -3.34 6.98
C ALA A 134 20.40 -4.23 8.02
N ASN A 135 20.63 -3.68 9.22
CA ASN A 135 21.20 -4.43 10.34
C ASN A 135 20.13 -5.14 11.18
N GLU A 136 18.87 -4.70 11.08
CA GLU A 136 17.75 -5.21 11.86
C GLU A 136 16.48 -5.25 11.00
N VAL A 137 15.61 -6.21 11.31
CA VAL A 137 14.27 -6.34 10.73
C VAL A 137 13.31 -6.83 11.81
N ASP A 138 12.19 -6.12 11.96
CA ASP A 138 11.07 -6.55 12.79
C ASP A 138 10.29 -7.65 12.04
N VAL A 139 10.08 -8.79 12.69
CA VAL A 139 9.37 -9.94 12.10
C VAL A 139 8.15 -10.31 12.91
N LEU A 140 7.01 -10.44 12.25
CA LEU A 140 5.78 -11.02 12.80
C LEU A 140 5.30 -12.15 11.88
N GLU A 141 5.18 -13.35 12.42
CA GLU A 141 4.67 -14.51 11.69
C GLU A 141 3.43 -15.08 12.36
N ILE A 142 2.41 -15.37 11.56
CA ILE A 142 1.16 -15.98 12.00
C ILE A 142 1.06 -17.37 11.38
N TYR A 143 0.74 -18.35 12.22
CA TYR A 143 0.62 -19.74 11.83
C TYR A 143 -0.75 -20.30 12.22
N SER A 144 -1.22 -21.27 11.43
CA SER A 144 -2.27 -22.19 11.85
C SER A 144 -1.68 -23.55 12.18
N ALA A 145 -2.19 -24.15 13.24
CA ALA A 145 -1.77 -25.48 13.68
C ALA A 145 -2.97 -26.40 13.82
N THR A 146 -2.80 -27.63 13.35
CA THR A 146 -3.61 -28.79 13.73
C THR A 146 -2.78 -29.66 14.68
N LYS A 147 -3.34 -30.78 15.16
CA LYS A 147 -2.59 -31.75 15.97
C LYS A 147 -1.38 -32.34 15.24
N GLU A 148 -1.43 -32.37 13.91
CA GLU A 148 -0.44 -33.07 13.08
C GLU A 148 0.54 -32.13 12.41
N LYS A 149 0.16 -30.86 12.18
CA LYS A 149 0.97 -29.96 11.35
C LYS A 149 0.73 -28.48 11.64
N LYS A 150 1.79 -27.69 11.47
CA LYS A 150 1.79 -26.24 11.50
C LYS A 150 2.01 -25.70 10.09
N TYR A 151 1.27 -24.66 9.72
CA TYR A 151 1.30 -24.04 8.40
C TYR A 151 1.34 -22.53 8.55
N PRO A 152 2.24 -21.82 7.85
CA PRO A 152 2.29 -20.37 7.88
C PRO A 152 1.04 -19.80 7.18
N ARG A 153 0.53 -18.69 7.70
CA ARG A 153 -0.63 -17.95 7.18
C ARG A 153 -0.25 -16.56 6.69
N GLU A 154 0.49 -15.84 7.51
CA GLU A 154 0.96 -14.48 7.25
C GLU A 154 2.39 -14.34 7.76
N ALA A 155 3.20 -13.56 7.05
CA ALA A 155 4.45 -13.05 7.55
C ALA A 155 4.55 -11.55 7.24
N ARG A 156 5.09 -10.79 8.18
CA ARG A 156 5.34 -9.35 8.07
C ARG A 156 6.77 -9.07 8.44
N PHE A 157 7.46 -8.40 7.54
CA PHE A 157 8.82 -7.92 7.71
C PHE A 157 8.82 -6.41 7.63
N LYS A 158 9.35 -5.74 8.65
CA LYS A 158 9.42 -4.28 8.72
C LYS A 158 10.86 -3.84 8.97
N VAL A 159 11.34 -2.92 8.15
CA VAL A 159 12.68 -2.33 8.23
C VAL A 159 12.55 -0.82 8.32
N GLU A 160 13.17 -0.23 9.33
CA GLU A 160 13.27 1.23 9.45
C GLU A 160 14.50 1.70 8.67
N GLY A 161 14.27 2.40 7.56
CA GLY A 161 15.36 2.93 6.74
C GLY A 161 15.98 4.20 7.32
N GLU A 162 17.26 4.38 7.07
CA GLU A 162 17.99 5.62 7.44
C GLU A 162 17.45 6.86 6.72
N ASP A 163 16.84 6.67 5.55
CA ASP A 163 16.20 7.71 4.74
C ASP A 163 14.82 8.15 5.28
N ARG A 164 14.47 7.73 6.50
CA ARG A 164 13.20 8.02 7.19
C ARG A 164 11.98 7.36 6.56
N ILE A 165 12.17 6.48 5.57
CA ILE A 165 11.12 5.64 5.02
C ILE A 165 11.17 4.29 5.74
N THR A 166 10.06 3.91 6.34
CA THR A 166 9.85 2.55 6.81
C THR A 166 9.39 1.70 5.64
N ARG A 167 10.06 0.56 5.42
CA ARG A 167 9.64 -0.46 4.46
C ARG A 167 8.93 -1.56 5.20
N GLN A 168 7.80 -2.02 4.66
CA GLN A 168 7.10 -3.17 5.20
C GLN A 168 6.63 -4.08 4.07
N ILE A 169 6.86 -5.38 4.22
CA ILE A 169 6.37 -6.40 3.30
C ILE A 169 5.51 -7.36 4.11
N ASN A 170 4.23 -7.45 3.74
CA ASN A 170 3.31 -8.43 4.29
C ASN A 170 3.03 -9.49 3.23
N THR A 171 3.20 -10.77 3.57
CA THR A 171 2.87 -11.89 2.70
C THR A 171 1.78 -12.75 3.34
N ASN A 172 0.76 -13.12 2.57
CA ASN A 172 -0.30 -14.03 2.98
C ASN A 172 -0.33 -15.28 2.10
N TYR A 173 -0.47 -16.45 2.71
CA TYR A 173 -0.49 -17.75 2.05
C TYR A 173 -1.93 -18.29 2.04
N VAL A 174 -2.65 -18.01 0.95
CA VAL A 174 -4.11 -18.23 0.87
C VAL A 174 -4.47 -19.63 0.36
N ALA A 175 -3.70 -20.14 -0.59
CA ALA A 175 -3.88 -21.46 -1.20
C ALA A 175 -2.53 -22.03 -1.65
N ALA A 176 -2.50 -23.29 -2.09
CA ALA A 176 -1.26 -24.02 -2.42
C ALA A 176 -0.44 -23.44 -3.58
N GLU A 177 -0.92 -22.39 -4.26
CA GLU A 177 -0.30 -21.83 -5.48
C GLU A 177 -0.45 -20.30 -5.57
N ILE A 178 -0.98 -19.66 -4.51
CA ILE A 178 -1.20 -18.21 -4.48
C ILE A 178 -0.50 -17.62 -3.26
N LEU A 179 0.40 -16.68 -3.52
CA LEU A 179 1.04 -15.85 -2.50
C LEU A 179 0.56 -14.41 -2.71
N LYS A 180 -0.08 -13.83 -1.70
CA LYS A 180 -0.47 -12.42 -1.75
C LYS A 180 0.58 -11.58 -1.06
N MET A 181 0.92 -10.44 -1.63
CA MET A 181 1.89 -9.52 -1.05
C MET A 181 1.36 -8.11 -1.02
N ASN A 182 1.66 -7.42 0.07
CA ASN A 182 1.54 -5.98 0.22
C ASN A 182 2.94 -5.43 0.48
N TYR A 183 3.46 -4.65 -0.48
CA TYR A 183 4.73 -3.94 -0.37
C TYR A 183 4.45 -2.48 -0.02
N ASN A 184 5.02 -1.99 1.06
CA ASN A 184 4.68 -0.69 1.64
C ASN A 184 5.92 0.18 1.89
N TRP A 185 5.79 1.47 1.55
CA TRP A 185 6.63 2.55 2.04
C TRP A 185 5.79 3.45 2.94
N GLU A 186 6.31 3.78 4.12
CA GLU A 186 5.63 4.63 5.08
C GLU A 186 6.58 5.69 5.65
N VAL A 187 6.08 6.92 5.76
CA VAL A 187 6.70 7.99 6.53
C VAL A 187 5.85 8.30 7.75
N ARG A 188 6.50 8.54 8.89
CA ARG A 188 5.86 8.85 10.18
C ARG A 188 6.25 10.24 10.67
N ARG A 189 5.59 10.67 11.75
CA ARG A 189 5.85 11.92 12.46
C ARG A 189 5.66 13.16 11.57
N LEU A 190 4.66 13.10 10.70
CA LEU A 190 4.31 14.20 9.79
C LEU A 190 3.83 15.46 10.53
N ASP A 191 3.39 15.30 11.78
CA ASP A 191 3.05 16.37 12.71
C ASP A 191 4.25 17.21 13.12
N LYS A 192 5.46 16.64 13.00
CA LYS A 192 6.73 17.30 13.35
C LYS A 192 7.55 17.67 12.13
N ASN A 193 7.40 16.94 11.03
CA ASN A 193 8.13 17.21 9.81
C ASN A 193 7.30 16.83 8.58
N ILE A 194 6.58 17.80 8.03
CA ILE A 194 5.73 17.61 6.85
C ILE A 194 6.56 17.36 5.58
N GLU A 195 7.84 17.75 5.53
CA GLU A 195 8.72 17.50 4.38
C GLU A 195 8.89 16.00 4.08
N ASN A 196 8.73 15.15 5.09
CA ASN A 196 8.74 13.70 4.89
C ASN A 196 7.56 13.24 4.00
N LEU A 197 6.43 13.96 3.98
CA LEU A 197 5.34 13.67 3.05
C LEU A 197 5.78 13.94 1.61
N TYR A 198 6.42 15.08 1.34
CA TYR A 198 6.91 15.39 -0.01
C TYR A 198 7.96 14.38 -0.46
N LEU A 199 8.85 13.97 0.44
CA LEU A 199 9.79 12.87 0.19
C LEU A 199 9.08 11.56 -0.21
N LEU A 200 7.94 11.23 0.41
CA LEU A 200 7.15 10.07 -0.01
C LEU A 200 6.55 10.30 -1.41
N LEU A 201 5.84 11.41 -1.62
CA LEU A 201 5.10 11.68 -2.85
C LEU A 201 6.01 11.81 -4.08
N ASP A 202 7.13 12.53 -3.96
CA ASP A 202 8.05 12.78 -5.07
C ASP A 202 8.86 11.53 -5.48
N ARG A 203 9.00 10.57 -4.55
CA ARG A 203 9.78 9.33 -4.76
C ARG A 203 8.90 8.13 -5.14
N TYR A 204 7.67 8.35 -5.62
CA TYR A 204 6.79 7.25 -6.04
C TYR A 204 7.41 6.33 -7.11
N LYS A 205 8.20 6.90 -8.04
CA LYS A 205 8.93 6.10 -9.04
C LYS A 205 9.96 5.17 -8.38
N GLU A 206 10.73 5.68 -7.42
CA GLU A 206 11.73 4.88 -6.71
C GLU A 206 11.09 3.76 -5.89
N PHE A 207 9.93 4.03 -5.29
CA PHE A 207 9.10 3.01 -4.63
C PHE A 207 8.75 1.86 -5.57
N CYS A 208 8.29 2.16 -6.78
CA CYS A 208 7.99 1.15 -7.80
C CYS A 208 9.25 0.39 -8.25
N GLU A 209 10.37 1.08 -8.46
CA GLU A 209 11.65 0.45 -8.83
C GLU A 209 12.15 -0.51 -7.74
N GLU A 210 12.07 -0.11 -6.47
CA GLU A 210 12.45 -0.96 -5.32
C GLU A 210 11.56 -2.21 -5.24
N PHE A 211 10.25 -2.05 -5.40
CA PHE A 211 9.32 -3.18 -5.48
C PHE A 211 9.70 -4.17 -6.59
N PHE A 212 9.94 -3.71 -7.83
CA PHE A 212 10.29 -4.61 -8.92
C PHE A 212 11.63 -5.31 -8.70
N LYS A 213 12.64 -4.61 -8.15
CA LYS A 213 13.91 -5.24 -7.75
C LYS A 213 13.71 -6.33 -6.69
N PHE A 214 12.80 -6.13 -5.74
CA PHE A 214 12.45 -7.15 -4.76
C PHE A 214 11.83 -8.39 -5.43
N ILE A 215 10.92 -8.19 -6.38
CA ILE A 215 10.29 -9.29 -7.13
C ILE A 215 11.31 -10.04 -8.01
N GLU A 216 12.26 -9.34 -8.64
CA GLU A 216 13.35 -9.95 -9.38
C GLU A 216 14.28 -10.76 -8.48
N ASN A 217 14.60 -10.25 -7.29
CA ASN A 217 15.35 -11.00 -6.29
C ASN A 217 14.60 -12.29 -5.94
N MET A 218 13.30 -12.23 -5.66
CA MET A 218 12.50 -13.43 -5.41
C MET A 218 12.55 -14.47 -6.54
N ARG A 219 12.57 -14.03 -7.80
CA ARG A 219 12.60 -14.91 -8.99
C ARG A 219 13.95 -15.59 -9.23
N SER A 220 15.05 -14.95 -8.84
CA SER A 220 16.42 -15.36 -9.21
C SER A 220 16.98 -16.51 -8.35
N GLY A 221 16.26 -17.63 -8.20
CA GLY A 221 16.69 -18.75 -7.36
C GLY A 221 16.14 -20.12 -7.75
#